data_AF-A0A2S9YY70-F1
#
_entry.id   AF-A0A2S9YY70-F1
#
_cell.length_a   1.000
_cell.length_b   1.000
_cell.length_c   1.000
_cell.angle_alpha   90.00
_cell.angle_beta   90.00
_cell.angle_gamma   90.00
#
_symmetry.space_group_name_H-M   'P 1'
#
loop_
_entity.id
_entity.type
_entity.pdbx_description
1 polymer ?
#
loop_
_entity_poly.entity_id
_entity_poly.type
_entity_poly.pdbx_seq_one_letter_code
_entity_poly.pdbx_strand_id
1 'polypeptide(L)'
;MPFCDALPDMCVGEGGTDTGEEATSGSDTTVAGDGDGDPTGDGDGDPTGDGDGDSPDPIVYADNAAEDYTRVDRMGMPAINTVLITLKDEYNAADPADDGAFMVVNEITTNLLALHGALDEDLYESMRTPCAVSDCVAQAAPLIIPDTLKIDLESENTFPNGRALADPVMDVILAVILLDLLGDPGQDATTLVGVLNPTQNDVAFLDEFPYLAPPN
;
A
#
# COMPACT_ATOMS: atom_id res chain seq x y z
N MET A 1 19.36 -1.19 12.75
CA MET A 1 19.32 0.22 12.28
C MET A 1 17.87 0.64 12.41
N PRO A 2 17.50 1.69 13.17
CA PRO A 2 16.13 2.20 13.12
C PRO A 2 15.75 2.44 11.66
N PHE A 3 14.46 2.34 11.36
CA PHE A 3 13.92 2.55 10.02
C PHE A 3 14.46 3.84 9.37
N CYS A 4 14.60 4.92 10.15
CA CYS A 4 15.20 6.18 9.70
C CYS A 4 16.75 6.18 9.61
N ASP A 5 17.49 5.27 10.26
CA ASP A 5 18.95 5.15 10.03
C ASP A 5 19.26 4.31 8.78
N ALA A 6 18.33 3.43 8.38
CA ALA A 6 18.43 2.70 7.12
C ALA A 6 17.96 3.56 5.91
N LEU A 7 16.95 4.43 6.11
CA LEU A 7 16.35 5.29 5.07
C LEU A 7 15.97 6.67 5.64
N PRO A 8 16.93 7.59 5.81
CA PRO A 8 16.72 8.87 6.50
C PRO A 8 15.78 9.85 5.78
N ASP A 9 15.70 9.78 4.45
CA ASP A 9 14.90 10.72 3.64
C ASP A 9 13.40 10.43 3.71
N MET A 10 12.99 9.23 4.11
CA MET A 10 11.59 8.83 4.25
C MET A 10 10.90 9.39 5.53
N CYS A 11 11.67 10.03 6.42
CA CYS A 11 11.20 10.54 7.70
C CYS A 11 10.94 12.07 7.71
N VAL A 12 11.05 12.75 6.55
CA VAL A 12 10.81 14.21 6.42
C VAL A 12 9.53 14.44 5.60
N GLY A 13 8.48 14.95 6.26
CA GLY A 13 7.27 15.40 5.56
C GLY A 13 7.47 16.77 4.91
N GLU A 14 7.61 16.82 3.60
CA GLU A 14 7.63 18.07 2.83
C GLU A 14 6.18 18.56 2.63
N GLY A 15 5.78 19.57 3.42
CA GLY A 15 4.53 20.30 3.21
C GLY A 15 4.65 21.24 2.01
N GLY A 16 4.18 20.81 0.85
CA GLY A 16 4.09 21.64 -0.36
C GLY A 16 2.64 22.00 -0.67
N THR A 17 2.26 23.26 -0.44
CA THR A 17 1.03 23.85 -0.99
C THR A 17 1.24 24.14 -2.48
N ASP A 18 0.54 23.46 -3.38
CA ASP A 18 0.54 23.79 -4.80
C ASP A 18 -0.78 24.43 -5.23
N THR A 19 -0.70 25.73 -5.55
CA THR A 19 -1.77 26.49 -6.20
C THR A 19 -1.55 26.40 -7.70
N GLY A 20 -2.22 25.46 -8.36
CA GLY A 20 -2.18 25.28 -9.81
C GLY A 20 -3.07 26.30 -10.54
N GLU A 21 -2.44 27.17 -11.32
CA GLU A 21 -3.06 28.15 -12.21
C GLU A 21 -3.34 27.50 -13.59
N GLU A 22 -4.55 27.69 -14.11
CA GLU A 22 -5.04 27.13 -15.38
C GLU A 22 -4.20 27.54 -16.60
N ALA A 23 -3.97 26.60 -17.52
CA ALA A 23 -3.63 26.91 -18.90
C ALA A 23 -4.54 26.15 -19.87
N THR A 24 -5.37 26.93 -20.56
CA THR A 24 -6.36 26.54 -21.57
C THR A 24 -5.70 26.09 -22.88
N SER A 25 -6.25 25.06 -23.52
CA SER A 25 -6.16 24.83 -24.97
C SER A 25 -7.35 23.94 -25.35
N GLY A 26 -8.40 24.43 -26.01
CA GLY A 26 -8.38 24.78 -27.42
C GLY A 26 -9.24 23.75 -28.17
N SER A 27 -10.57 23.90 -28.07
CA SER A 27 -11.57 23.08 -28.77
C SER A 27 -11.62 23.45 -30.25
N ASP A 28 -11.51 22.45 -31.13
CA ASP A 28 -12.19 22.47 -32.43
C ASP A 28 -12.34 21.05 -32.99
N THR A 29 -13.57 20.56 -33.10
CA THR A 29 -14.12 20.11 -34.39
C THR A 29 -15.56 19.64 -34.24
N THR A 30 -16.47 20.31 -34.93
CA THR A 30 -17.80 19.84 -35.26
C THR A 30 -17.72 18.84 -36.42
N VAL A 31 -18.24 17.61 -36.25
CA VAL A 31 -18.74 16.82 -37.39
C VAL A 31 -20.07 16.20 -37.01
N ALA A 32 -21.08 16.52 -37.83
CA ALA A 32 -22.43 16.01 -37.76
C ALA A 32 -22.45 14.49 -37.97
N GLY A 33 -23.13 13.78 -37.07
CA GLY A 33 -23.52 12.40 -37.29
C GLY A 33 -24.79 12.34 -38.13
N ASP A 34 -24.76 11.52 -39.18
CA ASP A 34 -25.93 10.92 -39.83
C ASP A 34 -25.45 9.64 -40.53
N GLY A 35 -26.04 8.48 -40.21
CA GLY A 35 -25.84 7.25 -40.98
C GLY A 35 -26.07 5.95 -40.22
N ASP A 36 -27.22 5.33 -40.47
CA ASP A 36 -27.71 4.05 -39.96
C ASP A 36 -26.96 2.78 -40.47
N GLY A 37 -27.03 1.69 -39.69
CA GLY A 37 -26.78 0.27 -40.09
C GLY A 37 -25.55 -0.36 -39.42
N ASP A 38 -25.51 -1.58 -38.88
CA ASP A 38 -26.23 -2.85 -39.07
C ASP A 38 -25.90 -3.79 -37.85
N PRO A 39 -26.78 -4.65 -37.32
CA PRO A 39 -26.50 -5.41 -36.09
C PRO A 39 -25.94 -6.84 -36.31
N THR A 40 -25.18 -7.09 -37.38
CA THR A 40 -24.55 -8.41 -37.63
C THR A 40 -23.11 -8.27 -38.11
N GLY A 41 -22.16 -8.76 -37.31
CA GLY A 41 -20.72 -8.77 -37.64
C GLY A 41 -19.94 -9.71 -36.72
N ASP A 42 -20.15 -11.01 -36.94
CA ASP A 42 -19.15 -12.05 -37.24
C ASP A 42 -17.88 -12.06 -36.37
N GLY A 43 -17.79 -13.06 -35.48
CA GLY A 43 -16.56 -13.38 -34.76
C GLY A 43 -15.51 -13.97 -35.69
N ASP A 44 -14.59 -13.12 -36.14
CA ASP A 44 -13.54 -13.52 -37.06
C ASP A 44 -12.19 -13.50 -36.34
N GLY A 45 -11.85 -14.64 -35.74
CA GLY A 45 -10.50 -14.94 -35.31
C GLY A 45 -9.56 -15.09 -36.52
N ASP A 46 -9.20 -13.98 -37.15
CA ASP A 46 -8.22 -13.91 -38.24
C ASP A 46 -6.79 -13.72 -37.69
N PRO A 47 -5.87 -14.69 -37.90
CA PRO A 47 -4.46 -14.56 -37.51
C PRO A 47 -3.64 -13.71 -38.50
N THR A 48 -4.26 -13.11 -39.51
CA THR A 48 -3.64 -12.22 -40.50
C THR A 48 -4.43 -10.92 -40.70
N GLY A 49 -4.96 -10.36 -39.60
CA GLY A 49 -5.66 -9.07 -39.61
C GLY A 49 -4.85 -7.98 -40.30
N ASP A 50 -5.49 -7.35 -41.28
CA ASP A 50 -5.03 -6.30 -42.20
C ASP A 50 -4.66 -4.96 -41.53
N GLY A 51 -4.56 -4.92 -40.21
CA GLY A 51 -4.12 -3.72 -39.48
C GLY A 51 -5.17 -2.62 -39.41
N ASP A 52 -6.40 -2.92 -39.82
CA ASP A 52 -7.54 -1.99 -39.76
C ASP A 52 -8.22 -1.99 -38.39
N GLY A 53 -7.58 -2.61 -37.37
CA GLY A 53 -8.07 -2.62 -36.01
C GLY A 53 -8.31 -1.19 -35.52
N ASP A 54 -9.57 -0.90 -35.17
CA ASP A 54 -9.98 0.35 -34.56
C ASP A 54 -8.94 0.75 -33.49
N SER A 55 -8.51 2.02 -33.53
CA SER A 55 -7.62 2.53 -32.49
C SER A 55 -8.23 2.22 -31.13
N PRO A 56 -7.45 1.67 -30.18
CA PRO A 56 -7.99 1.30 -28.88
C PRO A 56 -8.70 2.52 -28.29
N ASP A 57 -9.91 2.29 -27.76
CA ASP A 57 -10.69 3.36 -27.13
C ASP A 57 -9.78 4.10 -26.13
N PRO A 58 -9.78 5.44 -26.14
CA PRO A 58 -8.95 6.21 -25.22
C PRO A 58 -9.34 5.87 -23.78
N ILE A 59 -8.34 5.71 -22.92
CA ILE A 59 -8.57 5.56 -21.49
C ILE A 59 -9.21 6.86 -20.98
N VAL A 60 -10.49 6.80 -20.63
CA VAL A 60 -11.21 7.91 -20.01
C VAL A 60 -10.97 7.83 -18.50
N TYR A 61 -10.16 8.75 -17.97
CA TYR A 61 -9.98 8.90 -16.54
C TYR A 61 -11.18 9.62 -15.93
N ALA A 62 -11.62 9.19 -14.74
CA ALA A 62 -12.61 9.92 -13.98
C ALA A 62 -12.00 11.26 -13.51
N ASP A 63 -12.72 12.36 -13.72
CA ASP A 63 -12.32 13.72 -13.35
C ASP A 63 -13.21 14.31 -12.23
N ASN A 64 -14.10 13.50 -11.67
CA ASN A 64 -14.89 13.83 -10.49
C ASN A 64 -13.99 14.28 -9.33
N ALA A 65 -14.46 15.27 -8.58
CA ALA A 65 -13.74 15.72 -7.39
C ALA A 65 -13.71 14.61 -6.33
N ALA A 66 -12.66 14.56 -5.51
CA ALA A 66 -12.54 13.54 -4.46
C ALA A 66 -13.74 13.53 -3.50
N GLU A 67 -14.39 14.67 -3.29
CA GLU A 67 -15.61 14.84 -2.48
C GLU A 67 -16.85 14.14 -3.04
N ASP A 68 -16.86 13.78 -4.33
CA ASP A 68 -17.92 12.98 -4.95
C ASP A 68 -17.83 11.50 -4.52
N TYR A 69 -16.70 11.08 -3.95
CA TYR A 69 -16.45 9.72 -3.50
C TYR A 69 -16.53 9.61 -1.97
N THR A 70 -17.02 8.47 -1.50
CA THR A 70 -16.93 8.09 -0.08
C THR A 70 -15.78 7.11 0.09
N ARG A 71 -14.80 7.46 0.93
CA ARG A 71 -13.74 6.54 1.30
C ARG A 71 -14.32 5.39 2.12
N VAL A 72 -14.14 4.17 1.61
CA VAL A 72 -14.60 2.94 2.27
C VAL A 72 -13.49 2.33 3.13
N ASP A 73 -12.23 2.55 2.73
CA ASP A 73 -11.10 1.86 3.32
C ASP A 73 -9.79 2.64 3.18
N ARG A 74 -8.86 2.36 4.10
CA ARG A 74 -7.51 2.91 4.13
C ARG A 74 -6.52 1.75 4.20
N MET A 75 -5.68 1.68 3.17
CA MET A 75 -4.76 0.57 2.92
C MET A 75 -3.33 1.07 2.64
N GLY A 76 -2.93 2.15 3.33
CA GLY A 76 -1.57 2.69 3.23
C GLY A 76 -0.55 1.64 3.66
N MET A 77 -0.80 0.98 4.79
CA MET A 77 0.02 0.00 5.46
C MET A 77 -0.85 -1.20 5.86
N PRO A 78 -0.64 -2.39 5.27
CA PRO A 78 -1.59 -3.50 5.36
C PRO A 78 -1.98 -3.97 6.77
N ALA A 79 -1.16 -3.76 7.81
CA ALA A 79 -1.45 -4.19 9.18
C ALA A 79 -2.30 -3.21 10.00
N ILE A 80 -2.42 -1.95 9.57
CA ILE A 80 -2.96 -0.88 10.44
C ILE A 80 -4.47 -1.02 10.58
N ASN A 81 -5.21 -0.81 9.49
CA ASN A 81 -6.66 -0.92 9.56
C ASN A 81 -7.16 -2.36 9.83
N THR A 82 -6.36 -3.35 9.44
CA THR A 82 -6.72 -4.76 9.58
C THR A 82 -6.60 -5.24 11.03
N VAL A 83 -5.47 -4.96 11.70
CA VAL A 83 -5.13 -5.51 13.01
C VAL A 83 -5.10 -4.46 14.12
N LEU A 84 -4.53 -3.28 13.86
CA LEU A 84 -4.24 -2.30 14.92
C LEU A 84 -5.38 -1.29 15.17
N ILE A 85 -6.40 -1.27 14.32
CA ILE A 85 -7.57 -0.40 14.45
C ILE A 85 -8.86 -1.21 14.68
N THR A 86 -9.59 -0.82 15.72
CA THR A 86 -10.88 -1.42 16.08
C THR A 86 -12.04 -0.58 15.54
N LEU A 87 -11.96 0.75 15.65
CA LEU A 87 -12.98 1.67 15.12
C LEU A 87 -12.78 1.91 13.61
N LYS A 88 -12.97 0.85 12.82
CA LYS A 88 -12.70 0.84 11.37
C LYS A 88 -13.46 1.90 10.59
N ASP A 89 -14.76 2.07 10.82
CA ASP A 89 -15.56 3.04 10.07
C ASP A 89 -15.11 4.49 10.30
N GLU A 90 -14.76 4.82 11.55
CA GLU A 90 -14.29 6.17 11.92
C GLU A 90 -12.88 6.43 11.38
N TYR A 91 -11.99 5.44 11.50
CA TYR A 91 -10.65 5.49 10.93
C TYR A 91 -10.67 5.62 9.39
N ASN A 92 -11.53 4.85 8.72
CA ASN A 92 -11.71 4.88 7.27
C ASN A 92 -12.32 6.20 6.79
N ALA A 93 -13.11 6.88 7.62
CA ALA A 93 -13.64 8.20 7.29
C ALA A 93 -12.63 9.34 7.51
N ALA A 94 -11.66 9.18 8.42
CA ALA A 94 -10.71 10.21 8.84
C ALA A 94 -9.46 10.34 7.95
N ASP A 95 -8.93 11.56 7.79
CA ASP A 95 -7.79 11.82 6.89
C ASP A 95 -6.48 11.28 7.46
N PRO A 96 -5.53 10.82 6.61
CA PRO A 96 -4.25 10.32 7.10
C PRO A 96 -3.46 11.36 7.89
N ALA A 97 -3.67 12.65 7.63
CA ALA A 97 -3.09 13.74 8.41
C ALA A 97 -3.49 13.68 9.91
N ASP A 98 -4.62 13.05 10.23
CA ASP A 98 -5.14 12.91 11.59
C ASP A 98 -4.58 11.67 12.32
N ASP A 99 -3.80 10.80 11.66
CA ASP A 99 -3.30 9.55 12.29
C ASP A 99 -2.35 9.79 13.46
N GLY A 100 -1.70 10.95 13.50
CA GLY A 100 -0.87 11.37 14.63
C GLY A 100 -1.71 11.80 15.85
N ALA A 101 -3.03 11.89 15.73
CA ALA A 101 -3.91 12.27 16.81
C ALA A 101 -3.90 11.21 17.93
N PHE A 102 -4.08 11.69 19.16
CA PHE A 102 -4.04 10.85 20.35
C PHE A 102 -5.03 9.66 20.30
N MET A 103 -6.19 9.84 19.66
CA MET A 103 -7.20 8.78 19.53
C MET A 103 -6.66 7.57 18.76
N VAL A 104 -6.10 7.79 17.57
CA VAL A 104 -5.59 6.72 16.70
C VAL A 104 -4.39 6.04 17.35
N VAL A 105 -3.45 6.82 17.89
CA VAL A 105 -2.28 6.27 18.60
C VAL A 105 -2.69 5.44 19.83
N ASN A 106 -3.76 5.84 20.53
CA ASN A 106 -4.28 5.08 21.67
C ASN A 106 -4.90 3.74 21.26
N GLU A 107 -5.63 3.69 20.14
CA GLU A 107 -6.14 2.42 19.59
C GLU A 107 -5.00 1.49 19.20
N ILE A 108 -4.02 2.00 18.44
CA ILE A 108 -2.83 1.23 18.04
C ILE A 108 -2.13 0.66 19.28
N THR A 109 -1.89 1.50 20.29
CA THR A 109 -1.23 1.08 21.53
C THR A 109 -2.04 0.02 22.28
N THR A 110 -3.37 0.16 22.33
CA THR A 110 -4.26 -0.78 23.02
C THR A 110 -4.29 -2.14 22.34
N ASN A 111 -4.42 -2.16 21.01
CA ASN A 111 -4.41 -3.40 20.24
C ASN A 111 -3.02 -4.05 20.24
N LEU A 112 -1.96 -3.24 20.21
CA LEU A 112 -0.60 -3.75 20.32
C LEU A 112 -0.34 -4.39 21.68
N LEU A 113 -0.81 -3.77 22.77
CA LEU A 113 -0.76 -4.38 24.11
C LEU A 113 -1.48 -5.74 24.15
N ALA A 114 -2.61 -5.87 23.46
CA ALA A 114 -3.32 -7.15 23.38
C ALA A 114 -2.53 -8.20 22.57
N LEU A 115 -1.88 -7.80 21.48
CA LEU A 115 -1.00 -8.69 20.70
C LEU A 115 0.20 -9.17 21.51
N HIS A 116 0.89 -8.27 22.21
CA HIS A 116 2.00 -8.65 23.09
C HIS A 116 1.56 -9.61 24.19
N GLY A 117 0.41 -9.33 24.83
CA GLY A 117 -0.16 -10.24 25.83
C GLY A 117 -0.50 -11.63 25.29
N ALA A 118 -0.76 -11.76 23.98
CA ALA A 118 -1.09 -13.03 23.34
C ALA A 118 0.13 -13.75 22.75
N LEU A 119 1.13 -13.02 22.25
CA LEU A 119 2.20 -13.57 21.40
C LEU A 119 3.59 -13.52 22.03
N ASP A 120 3.82 -12.74 23.09
CA ASP A 120 5.17 -12.58 23.66
C ASP A 120 5.75 -13.91 24.15
N GLU A 121 4.92 -14.77 24.75
CA GLU A 121 5.34 -16.12 25.17
C GLU A 121 5.82 -16.96 23.99
N ASP A 122 5.03 -17.01 22.90
CA ASP A 122 5.38 -17.74 21.67
C ASP A 122 6.64 -17.17 21.00
N LEU A 123 6.81 -15.84 21.03
CA LEU A 123 8.00 -15.18 20.50
C LEU A 123 9.25 -15.58 21.30
N TYR A 124 9.18 -15.58 22.63
CA TYR A 124 10.28 -16.04 23.47
C TYR A 124 10.61 -17.52 23.26
N GLU A 125 9.59 -18.38 23.18
CA GLU A 125 9.78 -19.81 22.90
C GLU A 125 10.47 -20.06 21.55
N SER A 126 10.23 -19.16 20.61
CA SER A 126 10.83 -19.21 19.28
C SER A 126 12.15 -18.45 19.15
N MET A 127 12.75 -18.03 20.28
CA MET A 127 14.02 -17.30 20.38
C MET A 127 13.98 -15.90 19.75
N ARG A 128 12.84 -15.22 19.83
CA ARG A 128 12.68 -13.80 19.49
C ARG A 128 12.48 -12.98 20.76
N THR A 129 12.80 -11.70 20.64
CA THR A 129 12.79 -10.76 21.77
C THR A 129 11.73 -9.72 21.46
N PRO A 130 10.56 -9.78 22.11
CA PRO A 130 9.56 -8.74 21.98
C PRO A 130 10.05 -7.42 22.58
N CYS A 131 9.68 -6.30 21.97
CA CYS A 131 9.86 -4.98 22.57
C CYS A 131 8.81 -4.69 23.63
N ALA A 132 9.09 -3.74 24.53
CA ALA A 132 8.02 -3.15 25.31
C ALA A 132 7.07 -2.38 24.37
N VAL A 133 5.76 -2.45 24.60
CA VAL A 133 4.74 -1.83 23.72
C VAL A 133 5.06 -0.38 23.38
N SER A 134 5.52 0.42 24.34
CA SER A 134 5.90 1.82 24.11
C SER A 134 7.06 1.98 23.13
N ASP A 135 8.03 1.08 23.19
CA ASP A 135 9.21 1.09 22.33
C ASP A 135 8.84 0.60 20.94
N CYS A 136 7.96 -0.41 20.83
CA CYS A 136 7.41 -0.87 19.56
C CYS A 136 6.62 0.22 18.83
N VAL A 137 5.76 0.97 19.55
CA VAL A 137 5.01 2.10 18.96
C VAL A 137 5.98 3.17 18.46
N ALA A 138 6.98 3.54 19.26
CA ALA A 138 7.97 4.55 18.86
C ALA A 138 8.81 4.10 17.65
N GLN A 139 9.18 2.81 17.62
CA GLN A 139 9.93 2.20 16.52
C GLN A 139 9.11 2.17 15.22
N ALA A 140 7.82 1.84 15.31
CA ALA A 140 6.95 1.69 14.15
C ALA A 140 6.38 3.02 13.62
N ALA A 141 6.28 4.05 14.46
CA ALA A 141 5.63 5.32 14.13
C ALA A 141 6.04 5.92 12.77
N PRO A 142 7.33 5.99 12.38
CA PRO A 142 7.71 6.57 11.08
C PRO A 142 7.17 5.79 9.88
N LEU A 143 6.93 4.48 10.04
CA LEU A 143 6.45 3.59 8.99
C LEU A 143 4.92 3.59 8.92
N ILE A 144 4.23 3.70 10.06
CA ILE A 144 2.78 3.49 10.15
C ILE A 144 1.96 4.77 10.39
N ILE A 145 2.62 5.90 10.67
CA ILE A 145 1.97 7.19 10.92
C ILE A 145 2.63 8.29 10.05
N PRO A 146 1.88 8.94 9.14
CA PRO A 146 0.51 8.62 8.73
C PRO A 146 0.46 7.36 7.86
N ASP A 147 -0.67 6.66 7.90
CA ASP A 147 -0.98 5.47 7.12
C ASP A 147 -1.13 5.83 5.63
N THR A 148 0.02 5.89 4.97
CA THR A 148 0.20 6.30 3.58
C THR A 148 1.32 5.48 2.98
N LEU A 149 1.22 5.17 1.69
CA LEU A 149 2.35 4.61 0.97
C LEU A 149 3.43 5.69 0.83
N LYS A 150 4.66 5.37 1.19
CA LYS A 150 5.80 6.27 1.05
C LYS A 150 6.52 5.96 -0.25
N ILE A 151 6.83 6.99 -1.02
CA ILE A 151 7.54 6.90 -2.30
C ILE A 151 8.65 7.95 -2.32
N ASP A 152 9.86 7.46 -2.59
CA ASP A 152 11.06 8.18 -2.93
C ASP A 152 11.51 7.68 -4.30
N LEU A 153 11.57 8.61 -5.26
CA LEU A 153 11.91 8.32 -6.66
C LEU A 153 13.40 8.08 -6.88
N GLU A 154 14.25 8.34 -5.88
CA GLU A 154 15.69 8.11 -5.92
C GLU A 154 16.09 6.75 -5.32
N SER A 155 15.14 6.06 -4.68
CA SER A 155 15.32 4.77 -4.01
C SER A 155 14.73 3.61 -4.81
N GLU A 156 15.16 2.38 -4.49
CA GLU A 156 14.60 1.16 -5.08
C GLU A 156 13.10 1.02 -4.76
N ASN A 157 12.31 0.54 -5.73
CA ASN A 157 10.84 0.41 -5.61
C ASN A 157 10.42 -0.86 -4.85
N THR A 158 10.93 -1.03 -3.64
CA THR A 158 10.62 -2.16 -2.74
C THR A 158 10.27 -1.64 -1.36
N PHE A 159 9.44 -2.37 -0.63
CA PHE A 159 9.02 -2.02 0.73
C PHE A 159 10.24 -1.69 1.61
N PRO A 160 10.23 -0.54 2.29
CA PRO A 160 9.09 0.36 2.54
C PRO A 160 8.84 1.44 1.47
N ASN A 161 9.71 1.55 0.47
CA ASN A 161 9.58 2.50 -0.62
C ASN A 161 8.65 1.94 -1.70
N GLY A 162 7.35 2.13 -1.52
CA GLY A 162 6.34 1.42 -2.29
C GLY A 162 6.19 -0.03 -1.83
N ARG A 163 5.70 -0.88 -2.73
CA ARG A 163 5.55 -2.33 -2.53
C ARG A 163 5.67 -3.05 -3.87
N ALA A 164 6.64 -3.92 -4.01
CA ALA A 164 6.71 -4.91 -5.06
C ALA A 164 5.84 -6.14 -4.71
N LEU A 165 5.44 -6.90 -5.73
CA LEU A 165 4.59 -8.10 -5.56
C LEU A 165 5.23 -9.17 -4.66
N ALA A 166 6.56 -9.22 -4.63
CA ALA A 166 7.33 -10.21 -3.86
C ALA A 166 7.69 -9.74 -2.44
N ASP A 167 7.35 -8.50 -2.06
CA ASP A 167 7.74 -7.97 -0.76
C ASP A 167 6.98 -8.66 0.38
N PRO A 168 7.67 -9.16 1.42
CA PRO A 168 7.04 -9.80 2.58
C PRO A 168 6.50 -8.76 3.57
N VAL A 169 5.67 -7.83 3.07
CA VAL A 169 5.24 -6.61 3.78
C VAL A 169 4.68 -6.90 5.17
N MET A 170 3.82 -7.93 5.30
CA MET A 170 3.22 -8.28 6.59
C MET A 170 4.24 -8.82 7.60
N ASP A 171 5.19 -9.64 7.17
CA ASP A 171 6.23 -10.17 8.05
C ASP A 171 7.12 -9.02 8.56
N VAL A 172 7.45 -8.08 7.68
CA VAL A 172 8.29 -6.92 8.03
C VAL A 172 7.57 -5.99 8.98
N ILE A 173 6.30 -5.64 8.72
CA ILE A 173 5.53 -4.79 9.63
C ILE A 173 5.37 -5.48 10.99
N LEU A 174 5.08 -6.78 10.99
CA LEU A 174 4.89 -7.53 12.23
C LEU A 174 6.20 -7.59 13.06
N ALA A 175 7.35 -7.74 12.40
CA ALA A 175 8.65 -7.65 13.06
C ALA A 175 8.86 -6.26 13.68
N VAL A 176 8.53 -5.19 12.95
CA VAL A 176 8.67 -3.82 13.43
C VAL A 176 7.74 -3.48 14.58
N ILE A 177 6.54 -4.05 14.65
CA ILE A 177 5.58 -3.76 15.74
C ILE A 177 5.69 -4.72 16.93
N LEU A 178 6.32 -5.89 16.80
CA LEU A 178 6.42 -6.85 17.91
C LEU A 178 7.84 -7.02 18.46
N LEU A 179 8.90 -6.89 17.64
CA LEU A 179 10.25 -7.24 18.04
C LEU A 179 11.09 -6.03 18.47
N ASP A 180 11.98 -6.28 19.43
CA ASP A 180 12.98 -5.31 19.89
C ASP A 180 14.15 -5.20 18.91
N LEU A 181 14.00 -4.37 17.87
CA LEU A 181 15.02 -4.19 16.84
C LEU A 181 16.14 -3.21 17.24
N LEU A 182 15.94 -2.47 18.34
CA LEU A 182 16.91 -1.47 18.82
C LEU A 182 17.72 -1.99 20.01
N GLY A 183 17.11 -2.80 20.87
CA GLY A 183 17.74 -3.41 22.05
C GLY A 183 18.36 -4.78 21.79
N ASP A 184 17.88 -5.53 20.79
CA ASP A 184 18.44 -6.83 20.41
C ASP A 184 19.13 -6.79 19.02
N PRO A 185 20.48 -6.76 18.95
CA PRO A 185 21.20 -6.72 17.68
C PRO A 185 21.11 -8.04 16.90
N GLY A 186 20.55 -9.11 17.48
CA GLY A 186 20.33 -10.39 16.80
C GLY A 186 19.08 -10.43 15.92
N GLN A 187 18.28 -9.36 15.91
CA GLN A 187 17.03 -9.30 15.17
C GLN A 187 16.94 -7.99 14.36
N ASP A 188 16.34 -8.07 13.19
CA ASP A 188 16.03 -6.94 12.32
C ASP A 188 14.59 -7.05 11.75
N ALA A 189 14.20 -6.08 10.93
CA ALA A 189 12.86 -6.02 10.34
C ALA A 189 12.52 -7.23 9.45
N THR A 190 13.49 -8.06 9.08
CA THR A 190 13.29 -9.28 8.28
C THR A 190 13.25 -10.56 9.13
N THR A 191 13.40 -10.47 10.45
CA THR A 191 13.49 -11.63 11.36
C THR A 191 12.32 -12.61 11.24
N LEU A 192 11.12 -12.12 10.92
CA LEU A 192 9.91 -12.93 10.79
C LEU A 192 9.65 -13.42 9.36
N VAL A 193 10.44 -12.99 8.38
CA VAL A 193 10.28 -13.39 6.98
C VAL A 193 10.54 -14.89 6.83
N GLY A 194 9.56 -15.61 6.30
CA GLY A 194 9.65 -17.07 6.17
C GLY A 194 9.43 -17.83 7.48
N VAL A 195 9.14 -17.14 8.57
CA VAL A 195 8.78 -17.75 9.86
C VAL A 195 7.26 -17.90 9.96
N LEU A 196 6.52 -16.86 9.58
CA LEU A 196 5.06 -16.80 9.71
C LEU A 196 4.34 -17.10 8.39
N ASN A 197 4.86 -16.55 7.29
CA ASN A 197 4.30 -16.72 5.96
C ASN A 197 5.29 -17.46 5.03
N PRO A 198 4.81 -18.22 4.03
CA PRO A 198 5.67 -18.75 2.97
C PRO A 198 6.42 -17.62 2.27
N THR A 199 7.67 -17.87 1.88
CA THR A 199 8.52 -16.83 1.27
C THR A 199 8.21 -16.57 -0.20
N GLN A 200 7.39 -17.41 -0.84
CA GLN A 200 7.04 -17.32 -2.26
C GLN A 200 5.62 -17.84 -2.50
N ASN A 201 4.99 -17.36 -3.58
CA ASN A 201 3.72 -17.86 -4.06
C ASN A 201 3.86 -19.28 -4.64
N ASP A 202 2.77 -20.04 -4.66
CA ASP A 202 2.73 -21.39 -5.24
C ASP A 202 3.06 -21.41 -6.74
N VAL A 203 2.76 -20.31 -7.44
CA VAL A 203 3.09 -20.08 -8.85
C VAL A 203 3.90 -18.78 -8.96
N ALA A 204 5.00 -18.82 -9.71
CA ALA A 204 5.82 -17.64 -9.95
C ALA A 204 5.01 -16.51 -10.62
N PHE A 205 5.34 -15.27 -10.28
CA PHE A 205 4.84 -14.11 -11.02
C PHE A 205 5.29 -14.17 -12.48
N LEU A 206 4.50 -13.60 -13.37
CA LEU A 206 4.85 -13.44 -14.78
C LEU A 206 5.85 -12.28 -14.93
N ASP A 207 6.73 -12.36 -15.92
CA ASP A 207 7.66 -11.27 -16.24
C ASP A 207 6.98 -10.13 -17.04
N GLU A 208 5.72 -10.34 -17.45
CA GLU A 208 4.93 -9.42 -18.24
C GLU A 208 3.53 -9.21 -17.61
N PHE A 209 2.93 -8.05 -17.87
CA PHE A 209 1.58 -7.72 -17.41
C PHE A 209 0.57 -8.80 -17.89
N PRO A 210 -0.32 -9.32 -17.02
CA PRO A 210 -0.76 -8.78 -15.72
C PRO A 210 0.08 -9.14 -14.48
N TYR A 211 1.31 -9.68 -14.63
CA TYR A 211 2.27 -10.07 -13.57
C TYR A 211 1.79 -11.14 -12.57
N LEU A 212 0.50 -11.25 -12.30
CA LEU A 212 -0.12 -12.31 -11.50
C LEU A 212 -0.36 -13.56 -12.34
N ALA A 213 -0.13 -14.72 -11.74
CA ALA A 213 -0.48 -16.00 -12.35
C ALA A 213 -2.02 -16.15 -12.50
N PRO A 214 -2.50 -16.93 -13.49
CA PRO A 214 -3.92 -17.25 -13.62
C PRO A 214 -4.49 -17.95 -12.37
N PRO A 215 -5.81 -17.85 -12.13
CA PRO A 215 -6.48 -18.60 -11.05
C PRO A 215 -6.28 -20.11 -11.22
N ASN A 216 -6.05 -20.81 -10.10
CA ASN A 216 -5.94 -22.27 -10.04
C ASN A 216 -7.30 -22.96 -9.88
#